data_AF-A0A179I6Q0-F1
#
_entry.id   AF-A0A179I6Q0-F1
#
_cell.length_a   1.000
_cell.length_b   1.000
_cell.length_c   1.000
_cell.angle_alpha   90.00
_cell.angle_beta   90.00
_cell.angle_gamma   90.00
#
_symmetry.space_group_name_H-M   'P 1'
#
loop_
_entity.id
_entity.type
_entity.pdbx_description
1 polymer ?
#
loop_
_entity_poly.entity_id
_entity_poly.type
_entity_poly.pdbx_seq_one_letter_code
_entity_poly.pdbx_strand_id
1 'polypeptide(L)'
;MRPTSPLHVGLYRHLKLTTKDVNKGFYKGNRTGSMGRHTKYGGYVIEWNKVRTYAVPQNLKDFKVGSILVPPGRWLRTRHKINGECRNMSLTQILDLQLTPFVSRQIYAESGDYKGLAKGASDPHFYVEQWKRYNGVD
;
A
#
# COMPACT_ATOMS: atom_id res chain seq x y z
N MET A 1 13.41 25.98 20.34
CA MET A 1 12.71 26.94 21.21
C MET A 1 13.16 26.70 22.64
N ARG A 2 13.57 27.73 23.38
CA ARG A 2 13.80 27.62 24.83
C ARG A 2 12.60 28.25 25.54
N PRO A 3 11.95 27.58 26.51
CA PRO A 3 10.84 28.16 27.24
C PRO A 3 11.30 29.36 28.08
N THR A 4 10.41 30.30 28.35
CA THR A 4 10.68 31.48 29.19
C THR A 4 10.92 31.08 30.64
N SER A 5 11.66 31.90 31.39
CA SER A 5 12.13 31.59 32.75
C SER A 5 11.05 31.07 33.71
N PRO A 6 9.83 31.65 33.80
CA PRO A 6 8.77 31.15 34.68
C PRO A 6 8.22 29.78 34.27
N LEU A 7 8.18 29.52 32.96
CA LEU A 7 7.69 28.24 32.42
C LEU A 7 8.71 27.12 32.62
N HIS A 8 10.01 27.45 32.68
CA HIS A 8 11.10 26.49 32.83
C HIS A 8 11.09 25.80 34.20
N VAL A 9 10.77 26.52 35.29
CA VAL A 9 10.78 25.99 36.67
C VAL A 9 9.48 25.27 37.02
N GLY A 10 8.35 25.70 36.44
CA GLY A 10 7.03 25.10 36.67
C GLY A 10 6.78 23.86 35.80
N LEU A 11 5.82 23.98 34.88
CA LEU A 11 5.25 22.85 34.13
C LEU A 11 6.25 22.11 33.23
N TYR A 12 7.23 22.80 32.65
CA TYR A 12 8.14 22.19 31.65
C TYR A 12 9.11 21.16 32.25
N ARG A 13 9.48 21.27 33.54
CA ARG A 13 10.40 20.32 34.18
C ARG A 13 9.76 18.95 34.43
N HIS A 14 8.43 18.86 34.47
CA HIS A 14 7.70 17.61 34.68
C HIS A 14 7.26 16.95 33.36
N LEU A 15 7.51 17.58 32.22
CA LEU A 15 7.28 16.97 30.92
C LEU A 15 8.32 15.88 30.64
N LYS A 16 7.92 14.86 29.87
CA LYS A 16 8.83 13.79 29.47
C LYS A 16 9.91 14.33 28.54
N LEU A 17 11.16 14.03 28.85
CA LEU A 17 12.31 14.50 28.09
C LEU A 17 12.30 14.02 26.63
N THR A 18 12.63 14.93 25.73
CA THR A 18 12.83 14.71 24.30
C THR A 18 14.28 14.98 23.90
N THR A 19 14.66 14.53 22.70
CA THR A 19 16.01 14.71 22.16
C THR A 19 16.42 16.17 21.96
N LYS A 20 15.47 17.12 22.03
CA LYS A 20 15.71 18.54 21.76
C LYS A 20 15.74 19.39 23.03
N ASP A 21 15.45 18.79 24.18
CA ASP A 21 15.43 19.48 25.48
C ASP A 21 16.83 19.51 26.11
N VAL A 22 17.64 18.48 25.84
CA VAL A 22 18.98 18.28 26.44
C VAL A 22 20.02 18.08 25.35
N ASN A 23 21.26 18.48 25.67
CA ASN A 23 22.40 18.39 24.76
C ASN A 23 23.06 17.00 24.82
N LYS A 24 24.38 16.95 25.02
CA LYS A 24 25.21 15.75 24.90
C LYS A 24 24.81 14.68 25.93
N GLY A 25 24.92 13.40 25.53
CA GLY A 25 24.72 12.24 26.39
C GLY A 25 23.29 11.69 26.43
N PHE A 26 22.29 12.45 26.00
CA PHE A 26 20.91 11.96 25.90
C PHE A 26 20.58 11.55 24.47
N TYR A 27 20.49 10.23 24.22
CA TYR A 27 20.03 9.68 22.95
C TYR A 27 18.68 8.97 23.14
N LYS A 28 17.74 9.24 22.24
CA LYS A 28 16.43 8.60 22.21
C LYS A 28 16.04 8.34 20.75
N GLY A 29 15.76 7.09 20.42
CA GLY A 29 15.46 6.65 19.05
C GLY A 29 14.00 6.88 18.63
N ASN A 30 13.76 6.84 17.32
CA ASN A 30 12.44 7.05 16.70
C ASN A 30 11.79 5.74 16.19
N ARG A 31 12.09 4.61 16.83
CA ARG A 31 11.56 3.27 16.46
C ARG A 31 11.86 2.85 15.02
N THR A 32 12.96 3.32 14.45
CA THR A 32 13.40 2.91 13.11
C THR A 32 13.76 1.41 13.05
N GLY A 33 14.03 0.77 14.20
CA GLY A 33 14.47 -0.62 14.29
C GLY A 33 15.98 -0.76 14.19
N SER A 34 16.54 -1.89 14.65
CA SER A 34 17.99 -2.16 14.55
C SER A 34 18.30 -2.82 13.21
N MET A 35 19.02 -2.11 12.33
CA MET A 35 19.39 -2.60 10.99
C MET A 35 20.75 -3.30 10.97
N GLY A 36 21.29 -3.65 12.14
CA GLY A 36 22.65 -4.14 12.29
C GLY A 36 23.15 -4.05 13.73
N ARG A 37 24.45 -3.81 13.89
CA ARG A 37 25.13 -3.82 15.19
C ARG A 37 26.24 -2.77 15.29
N HIS A 38 26.40 -2.19 16.48
CA HIS A 38 27.54 -1.32 16.80
C HIS A 38 28.85 -2.11 16.91
N THR A 39 29.94 -1.48 16.47
CA THR A 39 31.31 -1.99 16.64
C THR A 39 31.91 -1.50 17.96
N LYS A 40 32.99 -2.15 18.42
CA LYS A 40 33.74 -1.72 19.62
C LYS A 40 34.24 -0.28 19.53
N TYR A 41 34.52 0.21 18.33
CA TYR A 41 35.09 1.54 18.07
C TYR A 41 34.05 2.60 17.71
N GLY A 42 32.76 2.34 17.98
CA GLY A 42 31.68 3.32 17.76
C GLY A 42 31.11 3.38 16.34
N GLY A 43 31.65 2.60 15.38
CA GLY A 43 31.06 2.41 14.05
C GLY A 43 29.79 1.54 14.08
N TYR A 44 29.12 1.42 12.94
CA TYR A 44 27.91 0.61 12.77
C TYR A 44 28.02 -0.29 11.54
N VAL A 45 27.76 -1.59 11.68
CA VAL A 45 27.76 -2.56 10.58
C VAL A 45 26.31 -2.95 10.27
N ILE A 46 25.93 -2.84 8.99
CA ILE A 46 24.58 -3.15 8.51
C ILE A 46 24.44 -4.67 8.28
N GLU A 47 23.36 -5.24 8.79
CA GLU A 47 22.98 -6.63 8.57
C GLU A 47 21.81 -6.68 7.59
N TRP A 48 22.08 -7.04 6.32
CA TRP A 48 21.12 -6.94 5.22
C TRP A 48 19.85 -7.79 5.39
N ASN A 49 19.92 -8.88 6.15
CA ASN A 49 18.76 -9.71 6.50
C ASN A 49 17.73 -8.98 7.39
N LYS A 50 18.13 -7.90 8.10
CA LYS A 50 17.23 -7.08 8.92
C LYS A 50 16.69 -5.86 8.17
N VAL A 51 17.27 -5.54 7.01
CA VAL A 51 16.87 -4.39 6.21
C VAL A 51 15.53 -4.70 5.54
N ARG A 52 14.53 -3.86 5.82
CA ARG A 52 13.19 -4.00 5.23
C ARG A 52 13.23 -3.63 3.75
N THR A 53 12.67 -4.50 2.90
CA THR A 53 12.45 -4.25 1.48
C THR A 53 10.96 -4.14 1.19
N TYR A 54 10.59 -3.26 0.27
CA TYR A 54 9.21 -3.14 -0.23
C TYR A 54 9.14 -3.83 -1.59
N ALA A 55 8.52 -5.01 -1.64
CA ALA A 55 8.36 -5.76 -2.88
C ALA A 55 7.29 -5.10 -3.76
N VAL A 56 7.71 -4.58 -4.90
CA VAL A 56 6.81 -3.97 -5.89
C VAL A 56 6.52 -5.02 -6.97
N PRO A 57 5.25 -5.33 -7.30
CA PRO A 57 4.94 -6.27 -8.37
C PRO A 57 5.47 -5.77 -9.71
N GLN A 58 5.81 -6.70 -10.59
CA GLN A 58 6.27 -6.38 -11.94
C GLN A 58 5.15 -5.68 -12.74
N ASN A 59 5.53 -4.79 -13.66
CA ASN A 59 4.62 -4.04 -14.54
C ASN A 59 3.64 -3.09 -13.83
N LEU A 60 3.87 -2.74 -12.54
CA LEU A 60 3.04 -1.74 -11.85
C LEU A 60 3.16 -0.33 -12.47
N LYS A 61 4.30 0.00 -13.08
CA LYS A 61 4.51 1.32 -13.72
C LYS A 61 3.69 1.50 -14.99
N ASP A 62 3.41 0.41 -15.69
CA ASP A 62 2.63 0.40 -16.94
C ASP A 62 1.12 0.46 -16.65
N PHE A 63 0.74 0.39 -15.38
CA PHE A 63 -0.61 0.63 -14.89
C PHE A 63 -1.02 2.09 -15.15
N LYS A 64 -1.60 2.33 -16.32
CA LYS A 64 -2.14 3.65 -16.65
C LYS A 64 -3.46 3.83 -15.90
N VAL A 65 -3.48 4.70 -14.90
CA VAL A 65 -4.73 5.20 -14.33
C VAL A 65 -5.49 5.87 -15.47
N GLY A 66 -6.54 5.19 -15.96
CA GLY A 66 -7.46 5.77 -16.90
C GLY A 66 -8.06 7.00 -16.24
N SER A 67 -7.55 8.19 -16.56
CA SER A 67 -8.18 9.44 -16.18
C SER A 67 -9.55 9.46 -16.84
N ILE A 68 -10.58 9.00 -16.12
CA ILE A 68 -11.98 9.25 -16.42
C ILE A 68 -12.21 10.75 -16.15
N LEU A 69 -11.63 11.58 -17.00
CA LEU A 69 -12.05 12.96 -17.23
C LEU A 69 -12.66 12.98 -18.63
N VAL A 70 -13.68 12.15 -18.83
CA VAL A 70 -14.61 12.34 -19.94
C VAL A 70 -15.75 13.19 -19.38
N PRO A 71 -15.86 14.49 -19.72
CA PRO A 71 -17.02 15.27 -19.33
C PRO A 71 -18.30 14.58 -19.84
N PRO A 72 -19.36 14.51 -19.04
CA PRO A 72 -20.61 13.90 -19.46
C PRO A 72 -21.16 14.71 -20.66
N GLY A 73 -21.09 14.13 -21.86
CA GLY A 73 -21.64 14.75 -23.07
C GLY A 73 -20.80 14.65 -24.35
N ARG A 74 -19.59 14.06 -24.33
CA ARG A 74 -18.81 13.89 -25.56
C ARG A 74 -18.35 12.45 -25.76
N TRP A 75 -19.06 11.73 -26.62
CA TRP A 75 -18.59 10.49 -27.25
C TRP A 75 -17.35 10.81 -28.11
N LEU A 76 -16.15 10.80 -27.52
CA LEU A 76 -14.93 10.84 -28.30
C LEU A 76 -14.74 9.47 -28.95
N ARG A 77 -15.19 9.40 -30.20
CA ARG A 77 -14.84 8.35 -31.14
C ARG A 77 -13.37 8.52 -31.53
N THR A 78 -12.44 8.26 -30.61
CA THR A 78 -11.00 8.29 -30.93
C THR A 78 -10.66 7.05 -31.74
N ARG A 79 -10.73 7.19 -33.07
CA ARG A 79 -10.05 6.27 -34.00
C ARG A 79 -8.55 6.47 -33.83
N HIS A 80 -7.90 5.54 -33.14
CA HIS A 80 -6.44 5.45 -33.20
C HIS A 80 -6.08 4.67 -34.47
N LYS A 81 -5.48 5.35 -35.45
CA LYS A 81 -4.88 4.71 -36.62
C LYS A 81 -3.41 4.48 -36.34
N ILE A 82 -3.02 3.24 -36.12
CA ILE A 82 -1.62 2.80 -36.24
C ILE A 82 -1.44 2.26 -37.66
N ASN A 83 -0.52 2.85 -38.43
CA ASN A 83 -0.11 2.41 -39.78
C ASN A 83 -1.23 2.21 -40.81
N GLY A 84 -2.30 3.01 -40.76
CA GLY A 84 -3.30 3.05 -41.84
C GLY A 84 -4.25 1.86 -41.93
N GLU A 85 -4.04 0.77 -41.18
CA GLU A 85 -4.93 -0.39 -41.14
C GLU A 85 -5.83 -0.39 -39.90
N CYS A 86 -7.14 -0.47 -40.11
CA CYS A 86 -8.11 -0.75 -39.05
C CYS A 86 -8.03 -2.25 -38.69
N ARG A 87 -7.08 -2.63 -37.84
CA ARG A 87 -7.06 -3.99 -37.29
C ARG A 87 -8.11 -4.11 -36.19
N ASN A 88 -9.06 -5.03 -36.36
CA ASN A 88 -9.89 -5.54 -35.28
C ASN A 88 -8.94 -6.27 -34.31
N MET A 89 -8.42 -5.57 -33.31
CA MET A 89 -7.74 -6.25 -32.21
C MET A 89 -8.76 -7.10 -31.48
N SER A 90 -8.61 -8.42 -31.55
CA SER A 90 -9.37 -9.38 -30.75
C SER A 90 -9.25 -9.00 -29.27
N LEU A 91 -10.37 -9.01 -28.57
CA LEU A 91 -10.55 -8.60 -27.17
C LEU A 91 -9.72 -9.38 -26.13
N THR A 92 -8.79 -10.24 -26.56
CA THR A 92 -8.10 -11.24 -25.73
C THR A 92 -6.60 -10.99 -25.53
N GLN A 93 -6.06 -9.83 -25.93
CA GLN A 93 -4.61 -9.56 -25.81
C GLN A 93 -4.19 -8.46 -24.82
N ILE A 94 -5.12 -7.88 -24.05
CA ILE A 94 -4.80 -6.88 -23.04
C ILE A 94 -5.16 -7.44 -21.67
N LEU A 95 -4.29 -8.30 -21.16
CA LEU A 95 -4.20 -8.67 -19.74
C LEU A 95 -3.55 -7.51 -18.96
N ASP A 96 -4.03 -6.28 -19.18
CA ASP A 96 -3.61 -5.14 -18.38
C ASP A 96 -4.45 -5.18 -17.11
N LEU A 97 -3.79 -5.29 -15.95
CA LEU A 97 -4.44 -4.99 -14.68
C LEU A 97 -5.06 -3.58 -14.82
N GLN A 98 -6.36 -3.44 -14.57
CA GLN A 98 -7.12 -2.17 -14.62
C GLN A 98 -7.69 -1.76 -13.25
N LEU A 99 -7.11 -2.25 -12.15
CA LEU A 99 -7.49 -1.92 -10.77
C LEU A 99 -7.06 -0.50 -10.31
N THR A 100 -7.99 0.45 -10.27
CA THR A 100 -7.74 1.79 -9.68
C THR A 100 -8.18 1.85 -8.22
N PRO A 101 -7.67 2.79 -7.38
CA PRO A 101 -8.14 2.94 -6.00
C PRO A 101 -9.59 3.44 -5.87
N PHE A 102 -10.25 3.73 -7.00
CA PHE A 102 -11.62 4.21 -7.06
C PHE A 102 -12.50 3.22 -7.83
N VAL A 103 -13.77 3.14 -7.45
CA VAL A 103 -14.81 2.37 -8.14
C VAL A 103 -15.86 3.36 -8.64
N SER A 104 -16.44 3.10 -9.80
CA SER A 104 -17.49 3.95 -10.34
C SER A 104 -18.74 3.90 -9.43
N ARG A 105 -19.41 5.04 -9.25
CA ARG A 105 -20.62 5.11 -8.40
C ARG A 105 -21.82 4.38 -9.00
N GLN A 106 -21.76 4.00 -10.28
CA GLN A 106 -22.78 3.17 -10.92
C GLN A 106 -22.74 1.72 -10.42
N ILE A 107 -21.59 1.25 -9.92
CA ILE A 107 -21.46 -0.09 -9.34
C ILE A 107 -21.91 -0.02 -7.88
N TYR A 108 -22.97 -0.75 -7.55
CA TYR A 108 -23.45 -0.87 -6.18
C TYR A 108 -22.54 -1.79 -5.37
N ALA A 109 -22.36 -1.47 -4.09
CA ALA A 109 -21.64 -2.34 -3.17
C ALA A 109 -22.52 -3.55 -2.81
N GLU A 110 -22.08 -4.75 -3.17
CA GLU A 110 -22.75 -6.00 -2.82
C GLU A 110 -22.00 -6.67 -1.66
N SER A 111 -22.75 -7.11 -0.63
CA SER A 111 -22.20 -7.94 0.44
C SER A 111 -22.21 -9.42 0.02
N GLY A 112 -21.16 -10.16 0.33
CA GLY A 112 -21.13 -11.60 0.06
C GLY A 112 -22.25 -12.35 0.78
N ASP A 113 -22.90 -13.28 0.08
CA ASP A 113 -23.92 -14.14 0.67
C ASP A 113 -23.27 -15.38 1.29
N TYR A 114 -23.24 -15.41 2.62
CA TYR A 114 -22.69 -16.52 3.42
C TYR A 114 -23.75 -17.13 4.36
N LYS A 115 -25.04 -17.07 3.98
CA LYS A 115 -26.13 -17.63 4.79
C LYS A 115 -25.94 -19.13 5.03
N GLY A 116 -26.22 -19.56 6.25
CA GLY A 116 -26.11 -20.98 6.66
C GLY A 116 -24.69 -21.44 6.99
N LEU A 117 -23.67 -20.60 6.80
CA LEU A 117 -22.30 -20.90 7.21
C LEU A 117 -22.06 -20.37 8.63
N ALA A 118 -21.84 -21.28 9.58
CA ALA A 118 -21.58 -20.93 10.98
C ALA A 118 -20.39 -19.97 11.16
N LYS A 119 -19.40 -20.03 10.24
CA LYS A 119 -18.20 -19.19 10.23
C LYS A 119 -18.18 -18.14 9.12
N GLY A 120 -19.27 -18.00 8.36
CA GLY A 120 -19.38 -17.04 7.26
C GLY A 120 -18.28 -17.21 6.20
N ALA A 121 -17.66 -16.11 5.78
CA ALA A 121 -16.60 -16.08 4.76
C ALA A 121 -15.33 -16.89 5.14
N SER A 122 -15.10 -17.09 6.43
CA SER A 122 -13.94 -17.83 6.95
C SER A 122 -14.21 -19.32 7.16
N ASP A 123 -15.33 -19.84 6.65
CA ASP A 123 -15.67 -21.25 6.79
C ASP A 123 -14.73 -22.15 5.95
N PRO A 124 -14.04 -23.12 6.58
CA PRO A 124 -13.06 -23.95 5.88
C PRO A 124 -13.71 -24.95 4.92
N HIS A 125 -14.92 -25.46 5.22
CA HIS A 125 -15.61 -26.38 4.31
C HIS A 125 -16.04 -25.64 3.05
N PHE A 126 -16.56 -24.41 3.18
CA PHE A 126 -16.88 -23.57 2.03
C PHE A 126 -15.65 -23.33 1.14
N TYR A 127 -14.49 -22.99 1.72
CA TYR A 127 -13.26 -22.81 0.96
C TYR A 127 -12.85 -24.07 0.18
N VAL A 128 -12.85 -25.23 0.83
CA VAL A 128 -12.47 -26.51 0.19
C VAL A 128 -13.41 -26.85 -0.97
N GLU A 129 -14.71 -26.63 -0.81
CA GLU A 129 -15.68 -26.86 -1.88
C GLU A 129 -15.47 -25.89 -3.06
N GLN A 130 -15.15 -24.61 -2.80
CA GLN A 130 -14.78 -23.66 -3.87
C GLN A 130 -13.50 -24.08 -4.60
N TRP A 131 -12.47 -24.53 -3.85
CA TRP A 131 -11.23 -25.02 -4.44
C TRP A 131 -11.48 -26.22 -5.35
N LYS A 132 -12.23 -27.24 -4.89
CA LYS A 132 -12.60 -28.40 -5.72
C LYS A 132 -13.33 -28.01 -7.00
N ARG A 133 -14.19 -26.98 -6.94
CA ARG A 133 -14.97 -26.49 -8.09
C ARG A 133 -14.13 -25.79 -9.14
N TYR A 134 -13.17 -24.97 -8.72
CA TYR A 134 -12.42 -24.10 -9.63
C TYR A 134 -11.05 -24.67 -10.01
N ASN A 135 -10.32 -25.22 -9.04
CA ASN A 135 -8.91 -25.57 -9.16
C ASN A 135 -8.64 -26.97 -8.57
N GLY A 136 -9.54 -27.95 -8.77
CA GLY A 136 -9.47 -29.29 -8.15
C GLY A 136 -8.24 -30.15 -8.52
N VAL A 137 -7.27 -29.58 -9.23
CA VAL A 137 -5.96 -30.13 -9.53
C VAL A 137 -4.97 -28.97 -9.41
N ASP A 138 -4.12 -29.00 -8.39
CA ASP A 138 -2.96 -28.09 -8.25
C ASP A 138 -1.69 -28.78 -8.76
#